data_AF-A0A7C5K528-F1
#
_entry.id   AF-A0A7C5K528-F1
#
_cell.length_a   1.000
_cell.length_b   1.000
_cell.length_c   1.000
_cell.angle_alpha   90.00
_cell.angle_beta   90.00
_cell.angle_gamma   90.00
#
_symmetry.space_group_name_H-M   'P 1'
#
loop_
_entity.id
_entity.type
_entity.pdbx_description
1 polymer ?
#
loop_
_entity_poly.entity_id
_entity_poly.type
_entity_poly.pdbx_seq_one_letter_code
_entity_poly.pdbx_strand_id
1 'polypeptide(L)'
;MKASPHRSCERGSALITAAVAAAVLAIMVSGIMSYIGSEHVFNIRSHRWTQALHLAEGGIEIGFAELNYQVFRGRNYPSSARGWTSLGGGTYTKTVSNWVDTAGNVVGTISITLSGISSLSPPPTSPYILAVGTCATTPRGPTISRAVKVRLQPSTKFPVAMMSLNKLDLNGNNVYTDSFDSSDPTKSTNGRYDSAKKQANGDIASNDTVTNSVDIGNADIYGTASTG
;
A
#
# COMPACT_ATOMS: atom_id res chain seq x y z
N MET A 1 97.40 -0.18 -17.27
CA MET A 1 95.93 -0.26 -17.46
C MET A 1 95.29 -0.55 -16.12
N LYS A 2 94.44 0.35 -15.62
CA LYS A 2 93.85 0.30 -14.28
C LYS A 2 92.49 -0.41 -14.40
N ALA A 3 92.36 -1.60 -13.83
CA ALA A 3 91.11 -2.36 -13.86
C ALA A 3 90.09 -1.75 -12.87
N SER A 4 88.91 -1.39 -13.35
CA SER A 4 87.78 -0.93 -12.55
C SER A 4 87.08 -2.10 -11.88
N PRO A 5 86.74 -2.04 -10.58
CA PRO A 5 86.01 -3.11 -9.91
C PRO A 5 84.54 -3.14 -10.35
N HIS A 6 84.08 -4.31 -10.81
CA HIS A 6 82.67 -4.56 -11.13
C HIS A 6 81.82 -4.58 -9.84
N ARG A 7 80.76 -3.76 -9.82
CA ARG A 7 79.75 -3.73 -8.74
C ARG A 7 78.80 -4.94 -8.87
N SER A 8 79.19 -6.07 -8.29
CA SER A 8 78.35 -7.29 -8.25
C SER A 8 77.21 -7.21 -7.20
N CYS A 9 77.29 -6.26 -6.26
CA CYS A 9 76.37 -6.16 -5.12
C CYS A 9 75.03 -5.44 -5.43
N GLU A 10 74.95 -4.64 -6.50
CA GLU A 10 73.75 -3.81 -6.80
C GLU A 10 72.59 -4.59 -7.45
N ARG A 11 72.83 -5.77 -8.03
CA ARG A 11 71.80 -6.53 -8.76
C ARG A 11 70.88 -7.36 -7.84
N GLY A 12 71.40 -7.84 -6.71
CA GLY A 12 70.60 -8.60 -5.73
C GLY A 12 69.68 -7.71 -4.90
N SER A 13 70.14 -6.51 -4.53
CA SER A 13 69.35 -5.55 -3.75
C SER A 13 68.13 -5.03 -4.53
N ALA A 14 68.27 -4.79 -5.84
CA ALA A 14 67.16 -4.35 -6.70
C ALA A 14 66.03 -5.39 -6.83
N LEU A 15 66.38 -6.69 -6.82
CA LEU A 15 65.39 -7.77 -6.91
C LEU A 15 64.66 -7.97 -5.58
N ILE A 16 65.36 -7.83 -4.45
CA ILE A 16 64.77 -7.87 -3.11
C ILE A 16 63.83 -6.68 -2.89
N THR A 17 64.23 -5.46 -3.28
CA THR A 17 63.35 -4.29 -3.15
C THR A 17 62.10 -4.40 -4.02
N ALA A 18 62.24 -4.93 -5.24
CA ALA A 18 61.09 -5.21 -6.11
C ALA A 18 60.15 -6.27 -5.51
N ALA A 19 60.69 -7.36 -4.94
CA ALA A 19 59.89 -8.40 -4.30
C ALA A 19 59.13 -7.89 -3.07
N VAL A 20 59.79 -7.08 -2.23
CA VAL A 20 59.15 -6.46 -1.05
C VAL A 20 58.07 -5.47 -1.48
N ALA A 21 58.34 -4.63 -2.49
CA ALA A 21 57.34 -3.71 -3.02
C ALA A 21 56.13 -4.46 -3.59
N ALA A 22 56.35 -5.54 -4.34
CA ALA A 22 55.28 -6.39 -4.87
C ALA A 22 54.46 -7.05 -3.76
N ALA A 23 55.10 -7.53 -2.68
CA ALA A 23 54.40 -8.11 -1.54
C ALA A 23 53.51 -7.07 -0.82
N VAL A 24 54.01 -5.85 -0.62
CA VAL A 24 53.23 -4.76 -0.01
C VAL A 24 52.04 -4.38 -0.89
N LEU A 25 52.24 -4.27 -2.21
CA LEU A 25 51.16 -3.99 -3.16
C LEU A 25 50.10 -5.11 -3.16
N ALA A 26 50.52 -6.38 -3.12
CA ALA A 26 49.60 -7.51 -3.08
C ALA A 26 48.74 -7.50 -1.80
N ILE A 27 49.33 -7.18 -0.65
CA ILE A 27 48.59 -7.04 0.62
C ILE A 27 47.61 -5.87 0.53
N MET A 28 48.02 -4.72 -0.02
CA MET A 28 47.14 -3.57 -0.19
C MET A 28 45.95 -3.87 -1.12
N VAL A 29 46.20 -4.49 -2.28
CA VAL A 29 45.15 -4.86 -3.24
C VAL A 29 44.17 -5.86 -2.62
N SER A 30 44.68 -6.85 -1.88
CA SER A 30 43.85 -7.83 -1.17
C SER A 30 42.93 -7.15 -0.13
N GLY A 31 43.49 -6.18 0.63
CA GLY A 31 42.73 -5.39 1.59
C GLY A 31 41.62 -4.55 0.94
N ILE A 32 41.96 -3.82 -0.13
CA ILE A 32 41.00 -2.98 -0.86
C ILE A 32 39.89 -3.83 -1.50
N MET A 33 40.23 -4.96 -2.11
CA MET A 33 39.25 -5.85 -2.72
C MET A 33 38.25 -6.40 -1.70
N SER A 34 38.74 -6.77 -0.51
CA SER A 34 37.91 -7.24 0.60
C SER A 34 36.98 -6.14 1.10
N TYR A 35 37.48 -4.91 1.20
CA TYR A 35 36.69 -3.74 1.57
C TYR A 35 35.57 -3.46 0.55
N ILE A 36 35.91 -3.35 -0.74
CA ILE A 36 34.94 -3.10 -1.82
C ILE A 36 33.89 -4.22 -1.88
N GLY A 37 34.32 -5.48 -1.70
CA GLY A 37 33.40 -6.61 -1.64
C GLY A 37 32.38 -6.49 -0.51
N SER A 38 32.82 -6.04 0.68
CA SER A 38 31.92 -5.78 1.80
C SER A 38 30.95 -4.63 1.52
N GLU A 39 31.45 -3.52 0.95
CA GLU A 39 30.64 -2.34 0.62
C GLU A 39 29.55 -2.67 -0.40
N HIS A 40 29.90 -3.43 -1.44
CA HIS A 40 28.96 -3.87 -2.46
C HIS A 40 27.83 -4.73 -1.87
N VAL A 41 28.14 -5.63 -0.93
CA VAL A 41 27.12 -6.45 -0.24
C VAL A 41 26.19 -5.57 0.60
N PHE A 42 26.72 -4.58 1.33
CA PHE A 42 25.90 -3.67 2.13
C PHE A 42 25.02 -2.78 1.26
N ASN A 43 25.56 -2.28 0.15
CA ASN A 43 24.83 -1.46 -0.81
C ASN A 43 23.64 -2.22 -1.42
N ILE A 44 23.88 -3.44 -1.94
CA ILE A 44 22.77 -4.25 -2.47
C ILE A 44 21.74 -4.54 -1.38
N ARG A 45 22.16 -4.87 -0.15
CA ARG A 45 21.20 -5.10 0.95
C ARG A 45 20.36 -3.86 1.26
N SER A 46 20.94 -2.67 1.19
CA SER A 46 20.21 -1.40 1.33
C SER A 46 19.15 -1.25 0.23
N HIS A 47 19.52 -1.49 -1.03
CA HIS A 47 18.55 -1.48 -2.13
C HIS A 47 17.43 -2.51 -1.97
N ARG A 48 17.77 -3.74 -1.56
CA ARG A 48 16.77 -4.81 -1.33
C ARG A 48 15.83 -4.48 -0.17
N TRP A 49 16.28 -3.75 0.83
CA TRP A 49 15.42 -3.30 1.93
C TRP A 49 14.31 -2.37 1.45
N THR A 50 14.67 -1.39 0.61
CA THR A 50 13.69 -0.47 0.01
C THR A 50 12.79 -1.19 -0.99
N GLN A 51 13.34 -2.11 -1.79
CA GLN A 51 12.54 -2.92 -2.72
C GLN A 51 11.49 -3.79 -2.00
N ALA A 52 11.83 -4.38 -0.86
CA ALA A 52 10.87 -5.15 -0.05
C ALA A 52 9.70 -4.27 0.43
N LEU A 53 9.96 -2.99 0.73
CA LEU A 53 8.92 -2.04 1.08
C LEU A 53 8.00 -1.75 -0.11
N HIS A 54 8.56 -1.45 -1.29
CA HIS A 54 7.74 -1.22 -2.51
C HIS A 54 6.89 -2.45 -2.87
N LEU A 55 7.42 -3.66 -2.68
CA LEU A 55 6.65 -4.90 -2.86
C LEU A 55 5.48 -5.00 -1.86
N ALA A 56 5.70 -4.62 -0.60
CA ALA A 56 4.64 -4.59 0.40
C ALA A 56 3.58 -3.54 0.06
N GLU A 57 3.97 -2.35 -0.39
CA GLU A 57 3.05 -1.28 -0.83
C GLU A 57 2.21 -1.74 -2.03
N GLY A 58 2.82 -2.38 -3.04
CA GLY A 58 2.08 -2.99 -4.14
C GLY A 58 1.07 -4.05 -3.68
N GLY A 59 1.38 -4.80 -2.63
CA GLY A 59 0.44 -5.73 -2.00
C GLY A 59 -0.75 -5.04 -1.32
N ILE A 60 -0.53 -3.89 -0.69
CA ILE A 60 -1.61 -3.07 -0.12
C ILE A 60 -2.56 -2.63 -1.24
N GLU A 61 -2.04 -2.13 -2.36
CA GLU A 61 -2.84 -1.68 -3.51
C GLU A 61 -3.69 -2.81 -4.09
N ILE A 62 -3.12 -4.02 -4.25
CA ILE A 62 -3.87 -5.19 -4.71
C ILE A 62 -5.01 -5.54 -3.73
N GLY A 63 -4.73 -5.48 -2.43
CA GLY A 63 -5.75 -5.71 -1.39
C GLY A 63 -6.86 -4.67 -1.43
N PHE A 64 -6.51 -3.40 -1.59
CA PHE A 64 -7.47 -2.29 -1.65
C PHE A 64 -8.33 -2.35 -2.92
N ALA A 65 -7.72 -2.67 -4.05
CA ALA A 65 -8.43 -2.88 -5.31
C ALA A 65 -9.44 -4.03 -5.22
N GLU A 66 -9.10 -5.13 -4.53
CA GLU A 66 -10.01 -6.25 -4.33
C GLU A 66 -11.24 -5.85 -3.49
N LEU A 67 -11.02 -5.11 -2.40
CA LEU A 67 -12.09 -4.65 -1.53
C LEU A 67 -13.03 -3.69 -2.26
N ASN A 68 -12.49 -2.72 -3.01
CA ASN A 68 -13.31 -1.80 -3.80
C ASN A 68 -14.09 -2.54 -4.88
N TYR A 69 -13.45 -3.46 -5.62
CA TYR A 69 -14.10 -4.23 -6.68
C TYR A 69 -15.33 -5.00 -6.20
N GLN A 70 -15.27 -5.54 -4.98
CA GLN A 70 -16.36 -6.29 -4.37
C GLN A 70 -17.56 -5.43 -4.01
N VAL A 71 -17.32 -4.24 -3.45
CA VAL A 71 -18.37 -3.25 -3.17
C VAL A 71 -19.12 -2.90 -4.46
N PHE A 72 -18.41 -2.70 -5.57
CA PHE A 72 -19.04 -2.41 -6.88
C PHE A 72 -19.84 -3.59 -7.46
N ARG A 73 -19.53 -4.83 -7.08
CA ARG A 73 -20.18 -6.05 -7.58
C ARG A 73 -21.28 -6.59 -6.66
N GLY A 74 -21.53 -5.95 -5.52
CA GLY A 74 -22.50 -6.42 -4.52
C GLY A 74 -22.10 -7.74 -3.84
N ARG A 75 -20.79 -8.04 -3.81
CA ARG A 75 -20.24 -9.20 -3.07
C ARG A 75 -19.50 -8.70 -1.84
N ASN A 76 -19.54 -9.49 -0.76
CA ASN A 76 -18.94 -9.14 0.53
C ASN A 76 -17.70 -9.98 0.88
N TYR A 77 -17.12 -10.70 -0.08
CA TYR A 77 -15.97 -11.59 0.18
C TYR A 77 -15.01 -11.75 -1.02
N PRO A 78 -13.68 -11.83 -0.75
CA PRO A 78 -12.65 -12.22 -1.72
C PRO A 78 -12.90 -13.54 -2.41
N SER A 79 -12.73 -13.53 -3.73
CA SER A 79 -13.03 -14.69 -4.59
C SER A 79 -11.79 -15.51 -4.90
N SER A 80 -11.92 -16.83 -4.78
CA SER A 80 -10.92 -17.81 -5.20
C SER A 80 -10.56 -17.72 -6.68
N ALA A 81 -11.51 -17.32 -7.54
CA ALA A 81 -11.25 -17.11 -8.97
C ALA A 81 -10.19 -16.01 -9.25
N ARG A 82 -9.96 -15.11 -8.29
CA ARG A 82 -8.95 -14.03 -8.37
C ARG A 82 -7.67 -14.37 -7.58
N GLY A 83 -7.54 -15.61 -7.14
CA GLY A 83 -6.39 -16.11 -6.39
C GLY A 83 -6.44 -15.83 -4.88
N TRP A 84 -7.62 -15.54 -4.32
CA TRP A 84 -7.79 -15.36 -2.87
C TRP A 84 -8.22 -16.66 -2.19
N THR A 85 -7.54 -17.01 -1.12
CA THR A 85 -7.86 -18.19 -0.29
C THR A 85 -8.45 -17.73 1.03
N SER A 86 -9.61 -18.27 1.41
CA SER A 86 -10.19 -18.01 2.73
C SER A 86 -9.44 -18.82 3.79
N LEU A 87 -9.09 -18.18 4.90
CA LEU A 87 -8.51 -18.81 6.09
C LEU A 87 -9.57 -19.01 7.20
N GLY A 88 -10.84 -18.72 6.91
CA GLY A 88 -11.91 -18.69 7.90
C GLY A 88 -11.94 -17.39 8.70
N GLY A 89 -13.01 -17.19 9.48
CA GLY A 89 -13.15 -16.04 10.38
C GLY A 89 -13.09 -14.67 9.71
N GLY A 90 -13.46 -14.56 8.43
CA GLY A 90 -13.38 -13.32 7.67
C GLY A 90 -11.95 -12.88 7.31
N THR A 91 -11.02 -13.82 7.31
CA THR A 91 -9.63 -13.62 6.87
C THR A 91 -9.40 -14.28 5.53
N TYR A 92 -8.74 -13.56 4.62
CA TYR A 92 -8.41 -14.01 3.27
C TYR A 92 -6.95 -13.71 2.97
N THR A 93 -6.29 -14.60 2.24
CA THR A 93 -4.90 -14.41 1.85
C THR A 93 -4.71 -14.59 0.35
N LYS A 94 -3.74 -13.88 -0.21
CA LYS A 94 -3.29 -14.02 -1.57
C LYS A 94 -1.78 -13.88 -1.61
N THR A 95 -1.13 -14.83 -2.27
CA THR A 95 0.31 -14.78 -2.51
C THR A 95 0.54 -14.59 -4.00
N VAL A 96 1.32 -13.58 -4.35
CA VAL A 96 1.87 -13.39 -5.69
C VAL A 96 3.33 -13.80 -5.63
N SER A 97 3.60 -15.03 -6.06
CA SER A 97 4.95 -15.56 -6.18
C SER A 97 5.61 -15.08 -7.47
N ASN A 98 6.94 -14.99 -7.44
CA ASN A 98 7.76 -14.67 -8.60
C ASN A 98 7.33 -13.38 -9.32
N TRP A 99 7.10 -12.31 -8.58
CA TRP A 99 6.85 -11.00 -9.18
C TRP A 99 8.04 -10.62 -10.05
N VAL A 100 7.81 -10.34 -11.33
CA VAL A 100 8.87 -10.05 -12.30
C VAL A 100 8.95 -8.57 -12.64
N ASP A 101 10.15 -8.10 -12.98
CA ASP A 101 10.34 -6.78 -13.58
C ASP A 101 10.04 -6.81 -15.08
N THR A 102 10.17 -5.66 -15.74
CA THR A 102 9.97 -5.51 -17.19
C THR A 102 10.92 -6.38 -18.03
N ALA A 103 12.06 -6.77 -17.46
CA ALA A 103 13.05 -7.64 -18.10
C ALA A 103 12.82 -9.14 -17.80
N GLY A 104 11.79 -9.49 -17.03
CA GLY A 104 11.46 -10.87 -16.66
C GLY A 104 12.23 -11.43 -15.46
N ASN A 105 13.01 -10.61 -14.75
CA ASN A 105 13.75 -11.06 -13.57
C ASN A 105 12.84 -11.09 -12.34
N VAL A 106 13.00 -12.12 -11.52
CA VAL A 106 12.23 -12.23 -10.28
C VAL A 106 12.70 -11.19 -9.25
N VAL A 107 11.81 -10.25 -8.94
CA VAL A 107 11.96 -9.15 -7.98
C VAL A 107 11.70 -9.65 -6.56
N GLY A 108 10.66 -10.46 -6.38
CA GLY A 108 10.26 -10.93 -5.05
C GLY A 108 8.91 -11.63 -5.02
N THR A 109 8.45 -11.87 -3.81
CA THR A 109 7.13 -12.43 -3.51
C THR A 109 6.34 -11.42 -2.69
N ILE A 110 5.06 -11.29 -2.97
CA ILE A 110 4.12 -10.46 -2.21
C ILE A 110 3.12 -11.37 -1.54
N SER A 111 2.97 -11.28 -0.22
CA SER A 111 1.93 -11.97 0.53
C SER A 111 0.97 -10.94 1.11
N ILE A 112 -0.33 -11.12 0.87
CA ILE A 112 -1.38 -10.19 1.28
C ILE A 112 -2.36 -10.95 2.16
N THR A 113 -2.75 -10.34 3.26
CA THR A 113 -3.77 -10.84 4.18
C THR A 113 -4.78 -9.73 4.43
N LEU A 114 -6.04 -10.01 4.11
CA LEU A 114 -7.18 -9.20 4.44
C LEU A 114 -7.88 -9.81 5.65
N SER A 115 -8.17 -8.99 6.65
CA SER A 115 -8.83 -9.44 7.88
C SER A 115 -9.95 -8.49 8.27
N GLY A 116 -10.93 -9.01 9.02
CA GLY A 116 -12.12 -8.25 9.41
C GLY A 116 -13.15 -8.12 8.28
N ILE A 117 -13.10 -9.01 7.28
CA ILE A 117 -14.09 -9.08 6.21
C ILE A 117 -15.20 -10.04 6.66
N SER A 118 -16.30 -9.53 7.21
CA SER A 118 -17.47 -10.34 7.53
C SER A 118 -18.63 -10.10 6.57
N SER A 119 -19.46 -11.13 6.36
CA SER A 119 -20.75 -11.00 5.66
C SER A 119 -21.81 -10.30 6.51
N LEU A 120 -21.53 -10.05 7.79
CA LEU A 120 -22.40 -9.30 8.69
C LEU A 120 -22.26 -7.80 8.40
N SER A 121 -23.40 -7.11 8.28
CA SER A 121 -23.49 -5.66 8.19
C SER A 121 -24.05 -5.13 9.51
N PRO A 122 -23.27 -4.35 10.29
CA PRO A 122 -21.87 -4.00 10.06
C PRO A 122 -20.87 -5.13 10.38
N PRO A 123 -19.64 -5.04 9.84
CA PRO A 123 -18.55 -5.84 10.35
C PRO A 123 -18.19 -5.39 11.78
N PRO A 124 -18.05 -6.31 12.75
CA PRO A 124 -17.77 -5.98 14.15
C PRO A 124 -16.35 -5.41 14.39
N THR A 125 -15.51 -5.36 13.35
CA THR A 125 -14.13 -4.86 13.42
C THR A 125 -13.79 -4.11 12.13
N SER A 126 -13.10 -2.97 12.26
CA SER A 126 -12.62 -2.23 11.09
C SER A 126 -11.65 -3.12 10.28
N PRO A 127 -11.91 -3.34 8.98
CA PRO A 127 -11.07 -4.22 8.18
C PRO A 127 -9.66 -3.65 8.05
N TYR A 128 -8.68 -4.54 7.94
CA TYR A 128 -7.30 -4.14 7.70
C TYR A 128 -6.65 -5.03 6.65
N ILE A 129 -5.69 -4.44 5.95
CA ILE A 129 -4.84 -5.09 4.95
C ILE A 129 -3.44 -5.19 5.55
N LEU A 130 -2.88 -6.39 5.58
CA LEU A 130 -1.48 -6.64 5.87
C LEU A 130 -0.82 -7.14 4.59
N ALA A 131 0.19 -6.44 4.11
CA ALA A 131 1.00 -6.89 2.98
C ALA A 131 2.45 -7.06 3.42
N VAL A 132 3.07 -8.16 2.96
CA VAL A 132 4.45 -8.51 3.22
C VAL A 132 5.16 -8.67 1.89
N GLY A 133 6.15 -7.81 1.63
CA GLY A 133 7.04 -7.91 0.49
C GLY A 133 8.32 -8.64 0.89
N THR A 134 8.69 -9.66 0.12
CA THR A 134 9.92 -10.46 0.34
C THR A 134 10.77 -10.41 -0.91
N CYS A 135 12.03 -9.96 -0.80
CA CYS A 135 12.93 -9.89 -1.94
C CYS A 135 13.45 -11.27 -2.35
N ALA A 136 13.58 -11.52 -3.65
CA ALA A 136 13.94 -12.83 -4.19
C ALA A 136 15.41 -13.23 -4.00
N THR A 137 16.33 -12.25 -3.98
CA THR A 137 17.77 -12.50 -3.88
C THR A 137 18.41 -11.61 -2.83
N THR A 138 19.13 -12.24 -1.90
CA THR A 138 19.96 -11.57 -0.89
C THR A 138 21.41 -12.01 -1.07
N PRO A 139 22.38 -11.08 -1.27
CA PRO A 139 23.77 -11.44 -1.56
C PRO A 139 24.43 -12.29 -0.47
N ARG A 140 24.04 -12.06 0.79
CA ARG A 140 24.49 -12.83 1.96
C ARG A 140 23.53 -12.61 3.12
N GLY A 141 23.33 -13.64 3.95
CA GLY A 141 22.50 -13.57 5.15
C GLY A 141 21.02 -13.94 4.92
N PRO A 142 20.14 -13.68 5.90
CA PRO A 142 18.73 -14.04 5.81
C PRO A 142 18.00 -13.19 4.77
N THR A 143 16.89 -13.74 4.29
CA THR A 143 15.95 -13.07 3.38
C THR A 143 15.47 -11.75 3.97
N ILE A 144 15.36 -10.74 3.11
CA ILE A 144 14.88 -9.41 3.50
C ILE A 144 13.38 -9.32 3.20
N SER A 145 12.59 -9.02 4.23
CA SER A 145 11.15 -8.82 4.11
C SER A 145 10.70 -7.59 4.89
N ARG A 146 9.69 -6.89 4.37
CA ARG A 146 9.05 -5.74 5.00
C ARG A 146 7.55 -5.94 4.99
N ALA A 147 6.88 -5.46 6.04
CA ALA A 147 5.43 -5.56 6.17
C ALA A 147 4.83 -4.16 6.33
N VAL A 148 3.68 -3.94 5.69
CA VAL A 148 2.86 -2.74 5.84
C VAL A 148 1.47 -3.20 6.26
N LYS A 149 0.90 -2.52 7.27
CA LYS A 149 -0.46 -2.76 7.72
C LYS A 149 -1.26 -1.48 7.62
N VAL A 150 -2.38 -1.53 6.91
CA VAL A 150 -3.30 -0.41 6.72
C VAL A 150 -4.65 -0.80 7.30
N ARG A 151 -5.20 0.06 8.16
CA ARG A 151 -6.59 -0.07 8.64
C ARG A 151 -7.47 0.79 7.75
N LEU A 152 -8.60 0.22 7.35
CA LEU A 152 -9.53 0.88 6.45
C LEU A 152 -10.68 1.48 7.25
N GLN A 153 -11.15 2.63 6.78
CA GLN A 153 -12.33 3.29 7.29
C GLN A 153 -13.29 3.56 6.12
N PRO A 154 -14.61 3.45 6.32
CA PRO A 154 -15.58 3.88 5.32
C PRO A 154 -15.37 5.37 4.98
N SER A 155 -15.43 5.70 3.70
CA SER A 155 -15.44 7.07 3.21
C SER A 155 -16.71 7.27 2.39
N THR A 156 -17.49 8.31 2.71
CA THR A 156 -18.66 8.69 1.93
C THR A 156 -18.17 9.46 0.69
N LYS A 157 -18.67 9.10 -0.50
CA LYS A 157 -18.34 9.82 -1.75
C LYS A 157 -19.22 11.05 -1.96
N PHE A 158 -20.36 11.09 -1.27
CA PHE A 158 -21.33 12.16 -1.35
C PHE A 158 -21.40 12.83 0.02
N PRO A 159 -21.03 14.11 0.13
CA PRO A 159 -21.10 14.84 1.39
C PRO A 159 -22.54 15.19 1.77
N VAL A 160 -23.44 15.23 0.79
CA VAL A 160 -24.86 15.54 0.93
C VAL A 160 -25.71 14.47 0.25
N ALA A 161 -26.96 14.30 0.67
CA ALA A 161 -27.88 13.35 0.08
C ALA A 161 -28.29 13.74 -1.35
N MET A 162 -28.43 15.05 -1.60
CA MET A 162 -28.73 15.60 -2.93
C MET A 162 -27.93 16.87 -3.19
N MET A 163 -27.29 16.95 -4.35
CA MET A 163 -26.58 18.16 -4.79
C MET A 163 -27.03 18.55 -6.20
N SER A 164 -27.46 19.80 -6.38
CA SER A 164 -27.72 20.38 -7.70
C SER A 164 -26.63 21.39 -8.07
N LEU A 165 -26.25 21.45 -9.35
CA LEU A 165 -25.31 22.46 -9.85
C LEU A 165 -25.95 23.86 -9.92
N ASN A 166 -27.25 23.91 -10.20
CA ASN A 166 -28.04 25.13 -10.37
C ASN A 166 -29.18 25.11 -9.33
N LYS A 167 -30.33 25.71 -9.65
CA LYS A 167 -31.54 25.60 -8.83
C LYS A 167 -31.90 24.14 -8.51
N LEU A 168 -32.19 23.86 -7.24
CA LEU A 168 -32.89 22.67 -6.77
C LEU A 168 -34.34 23.06 -6.47
N ASP A 169 -35.29 22.57 -7.26
CA ASP A 169 -36.71 22.87 -7.11
C ASP A 169 -37.50 21.58 -6.88
N LEU A 170 -38.02 21.40 -5.67
CA LEU A 170 -38.77 20.21 -5.27
C LEU A 170 -40.26 20.28 -5.63
N ASN A 171 -40.73 21.41 -6.21
CA ASN A 171 -42.06 21.62 -6.80
C ASN A 171 -43.26 21.17 -5.95
N GLY A 172 -43.12 21.07 -4.61
CA GLY A 172 -44.25 20.77 -3.74
C GLY A 172 -44.76 19.31 -3.78
N ASN A 173 -43.89 18.33 -4.04
CA ASN A 173 -44.30 16.92 -4.17
C ASN A 173 -44.14 16.05 -2.88
N ASN A 174 -44.21 16.65 -1.68
CA ASN A 174 -43.92 15.96 -0.41
C ASN A 174 -42.58 15.20 -0.46
N VAL A 175 -41.56 15.82 -1.06
CA VAL A 175 -40.23 15.21 -1.15
C VAL A 175 -39.68 15.07 0.26
N TYR A 176 -39.09 13.92 0.52
CA TYR A 176 -38.60 13.56 1.84
C TYR A 176 -37.15 13.11 1.75
N THR A 177 -36.29 13.65 2.62
CA THR A 177 -34.88 13.26 2.72
C THR A 177 -34.50 13.06 4.17
N ASP A 178 -33.77 11.98 4.43
CA ASP A 178 -33.21 11.63 5.72
C ASP A 178 -31.93 10.81 5.54
N SER A 179 -31.38 10.32 6.65
CA SER A 179 -30.32 9.33 6.61
C SER A 179 -30.59 8.18 7.58
N PHE A 180 -29.90 7.07 7.37
CA PHE A 180 -29.82 5.99 8.34
C PHE A 180 -28.41 5.43 8.33
N ASP A 181 -28.00 4.84 9.46
CA ASP A 181 -26.70 4.18 9.54
C ASP A 181 -26.94 2.67 9.60
N SER A 182 -26.65 1.99 8.49
CA SER A 182 -26.74 0.53 8.39
C SER A 182 -25.80 -0.22 9.34
N SER A 183 -24.84 0.48 9.94
CA SER A 183 -23.91 -0.07 10.93
C SER A 183 -24.40 0.04 12.37
N ASP A 184 -25.40 0.87 12.68
CA ASP A 184 -25.86 1.03 14.05
C ASP A 184 -27.25 0.37 14.22
N PRO A 185 -27.40 -0.67 15.06
CA PRO A 185 -28.70 -1.30 15.35
C PRO A 185 -29.73 -0.36 16.00
N THR A 186 -29.27 0.76 16.60
CA THR A 186 -30.14 1.81 17.14
C THR A 186 -30.63 2.76 16.05
N LYS A 187 -29.96 2.79 14.89
CA LYS A 187 -30.25 3.65 13.73
C LYS A 187 -30.68 2.88 12.48
N SER A 188 -30.81 1.56 12.58
CA SER A 188 -31.27 0.67 11.52
C SER A 188 -31.95 -0.57 12.10
N THR A 189 -32.70 -1.30 11.27
CA THR A 189 -33.30 -2.57 11.66
C THR A 189 -32.72 -3.67 10.77
N ASN A 190 -31.83 -4.49 11.34
CA ASN A 190 -31.01 -5.47 10.62
C ASN A 190 -30.20 -4.85 9.45
N GLY A 191 -29.63 -3.66 9.68
CA GLY A 191 -28.89 -2.91 8.65
C GLY A 191 -29.76 -2.33 7.54
N ARG A 192 -31.08 -2.38 7.66
CA ARG A 192 -32.03 -1.76 6.73
C ARG A 192 -32.59 -0.46 7.29
N TYR A 193 -33.03 0.39 6.37
CA TYR A 193 -33.77 1.60 6.68
C TYR A 193 -35.02 1.29 7.51
N ASP A 194 -35.23 2.08 8.55
CA ASP A 194 -36.40 2.04 9.43
C ASP A 194 -36.82 3.48 9.71
N SER A 195 -38.03 3.84 9.30
CA SER A 195 -38.54 5.21 9.41
C SER A 195 -38.66 5.70 10.86
N ALA A 196 -38.74 4.79 11.84
CA ALA A 196 -38.74 5.14 13.26
C ALA A 196 -37.32 5.44 13.81
N LYS A 197 -36.26 5.05 13.08
CA LYS A 197 -34.85 5.18 13.48
C LYS A 197 -34.04 6.11 12.58
N LYS A 198 -34.72 6.93 11.78
CA LYS A 198 -34.14 7.92 10.89
C LYS A 198 -33.22 8.92 11.61
N GLN A 199 -32.27 9.47 10.88
CA GLN A 199 -31.30 10.44 11.34
C GLN A 199 -31.37 11.73 10.51
N ALA A 200 -30.92 12.83 11.12
CA ALA A 200 -30.96 14.17 10.55
C ALA A 200 -29.71 14.52 9.72
N ASN A 201 -29.31 13.64 8.80
CA ASN A 201 -28.17 13.87 7.88
C ASN A 201 -28.57 13.72 6.39
N GLY A 202 -29.84 13.98 6.06
CA GLY A 202 -30.35 14.00 4.70
C GLY A 202 -30.10 15.34 4.00
N ASP A 203 -28.86 15.83 4.05
CA ASP A 203 -28.52 17.19 3.61
C ASP A 203 -28.78 17.41 2.13
N ILE A 204 -29.24 18.61 1.75
CA ILE A 204 -29.42 19.03 0.37
C ILE A 204 -28.57 20.27 0.08
N ALA A 205 -27.98 20.34 -1.11
CA ALA A 205 -27.17 21.49 -1.51
C ALA A 205 -27.45 21.93 -2.95
N SER A 206 -27.30 23.24 -3.19
CA SER A 206 -27.25 23.84 -4.52
C SER A 206 -25.98 24.67 -4.67
N ASN A 207 -25.29 24.53 -5.81
CA ASN A 207 -24.10 25.32 -6.17
C ASN A 207 -24.45 26.60 -6.97
N ASP A 208 -25.68 27.09 -6.81
CA ASP A 208 -26.14 28.36 -7.37
C ASP A 208 -26.07 29.46 -6.29
N THR A 209 -26.40 30.70 -6.64
CA THR A 209 -26.30 31.85 -5.73
C THR A 209 -27.11 31.69 -4.44
N VAL A 210 -26.94 32.55 -3.45
CA VAL A 210 -27.71 32.43 -2.18
C VAL A 210 -29.23 32.64 -2.37
N THR A 211 -29.67 33.22 -3.49
CA THR A 211 -31.08 33.59 -3.71
C THR A 211 -31.81 32.58 -4.59
N ASN A 212 -32.94 32.03 -4.10
CA ASN A 212 -33.86 31.13 -4.83
C ASN A 212 -33.24 29.84 -5.39
N SER A 213 -32.08 29.43 -4.87
CA SER A 213 -31.34 28.27 -5.36
C SER A 213 -31.78 26.94 -4.79
N VAL A 214 -32.45 26.95 -3.64
CA VAL A 214 -33.14 25.79 -3.08
C VAL A 214 -34.58 26.19 -2.79
N ASP A 215 -35.51 25.64 -3.55
CA ASP A 215 -36.95 25.82 -3.36
C ASP A 215 -37.53 24.51 -2.78
N ILE A 216 -37.81 24.56 -1.48
CA ILE A 216 -38.22 23.38 -0.68
C ILE A 216 -39.71 23.08 -0.88
N GLY A 217 -40.55 24.07 -1.18
CA GLY A 217 -42.00 23.89 -1.26
C GLY A 217 -42.59 23.29 0.02
N ASN A 218 -43.20 22.10 -0.08
CA ASN A 218 -43.74 21.31 1.04
C ASN A 218 -42.87 20.08 1.40
N ALA A 219 -41.58 20.08 1.03
CA ALA A 219 -40.69 18.98 1.32
C ALA A 219 -40.23 18.94 2.79
N ASP A 220 -40.05 17.73 3.32
CA ASP A 220 -39.55 17.47 4.66
C ASP A 220 -38.06 17.08 4.59
N ILE A 221 -37.19 18.01 5.01
CA ILE A 221 -35.73 17.84 4.98
C ILE A 221 -35.21 17.53 6.39
N TYR A 222 -34.87 16.27 6.66
CA TYR A 222 -34.19 15.88 7.90
C TYR A 222 -32.67 16.00 7.72
N GLY A 223 -32.19 17.24 7.68
CA GLY A 223 -30.81 17.60 7.48
C GLY A 223 -30.65 19.11 7.34
N THR A 224 -29.57 19.53 6.71
CA THR A 224 -29.25 20.92 6.40
C THR A 224 -29.45 21.22 4.92
N ALA A 225 -29.92 22.42 4.61
CA ALA A 225 -29.98 22.95 3.25
C ALA A 225 -28.87 23.99 3.07
N SER A 226 -27.99 23.77 2.09
CA SER A 226 -26.85 24.65 1.82
C SER A 226 -26.92 25.24 0.41
N THR A 227 -26.52 26.51 0.27
CA THR A 227 -26.44 27.24 -1.01
C THR A 227 -25.10 27.94 -1.10
N GLY A 228 -24.50 28.03 -2.29
CA GLY A 228 -23.22 28.73 -2.49
C GLY A 228 -22.45 28.30 -3.73
#